data_AF-K0XDX6-F1
#
_entry.id   AF-K0XDX6-F1
#
_cell.length_a   1.000
_cell.length_b   1.000
_cell.length_c   1.000
_cell.angle_alpha   90.00
_cell.angle_beta   90.00
_cell.angle_gamma   90.00
#
_symmetry.space_group_name_H-M   'P 1'
#
loop_
_entity.id
_entity.type
_entity.pdbx_description
1 polymer ?
#
loop_
_entity_poly.entity_id
_entity_poly.type
_entity_poly.pdbx_seq_one_letter_code
_entity_poly.pdbx_strand_id
1 'polypeptide(L)'
;MRTIEWEAPALASLAAAHWLVAYERENSPRKRVRYENEIEFDGVAYMLMCEIELVEREHKAVSMMCGIEPQYADMPVRIIGNMGKAIGEILPVLNNFLDSYGVIYV
;
A
#
# COMPACT_ATOMS: atom_id res chain seq x y z
N MET A 1 -23.06 -15.61 -7.10
CA MET A 1 -21.60 -15.39 -7.02
C MET A 1 -21.35 -14.51 -5.82
N ARG A 2 -20.49 -14.92 -4.87
CA ARG A 2 -20.19 -14.11 -3.68
C ARG A 2 -19.14 -13.08 -4.09
N THR A 3 -19.44 -11.80 -3.88
CA THR A 3 -18.49 -10.69 -4.09
C THR A 3 -17.70 -10.49 -2.80
N ILE A 4 -16.40 -10.30 -2.92
CA ILE A 4 -15.52 -9.99 -1.79
C ILE A 4 -15.49 -8.46 -1.66
N GLU A 5 -15.79 -7.95 -0.47
CA GLU A 5 -15.84 -6.52 -0.21
C GLU A 5 -14.64 -6.09 0.62
N TRP A 6 -13.95 -5.03 0.17
CA TRP A 6 -12.85 -4.41 0.89
C TRP A 6 -13.17 -2.95 1.15
N GLU A 7 -13.08 -2.53 2.40
CA GLU A 7 -13.17 -1.12 2.76
C GLU A 7 -11.94 -0.38 2.24
N ALA A 8 -12.16 0.74 1.54
CA ALA A 8 -11.09 1.53 0.94
C ALA A 8 -9.99 1.94 1.95
N PRO A 9 -10.32 2.41 3.18
CA PRO A 9 -9.30 2.71 4.19
C PRO A 9 -8.48 1.48 4.61
N ALA A 10 -9.11 0.31 4.70
CA ALA A 10 -8.44 -0.92 5.09
C ALA A 10 -7.48 -1.39 3.98
N LEU A 11 -7.93 -1.41 2.72
CA LEU A 11 -7.08 -1.76 1.59
C LEU A 11 -5.88 -0.82 1.47
N ALA A 12 -6.12 0.49 1.55
CA ALA A 12 -5.05 1.47 1.43
C ALA A 12 -4.04 1.33 2.59
N SER A 13 -4.51 1.07 3.82
CA SER A 13 -3.62 0.87 4.97
C SER A 13 -2.77 -0.39 4.83
N LEU A 14 -3.38 -1.48 4.37
CA LEU A 14 -2.68 -2.74 4.13
C LEU A 14 -1.62 -2.59 3.04
N ALA A 15 -1.99 -1.98 1.90
CA ALA A 15 -1.08 -1.70 0.80
C ALA A 15 0.11 -0.84 1.23
N ALA A 16 -0.14 0.23 1.98
CA ALA A 16 0.88 1.12 2.51
C ALA A 16 1.84 0.40 3.48
N ALA A 17 1.32 -0.47 4.36
CA ALA A 17 2.13 -1.24 5.29
C ALA A 17 3.05 -2.25 4.57
N HIS A 18 2.52 -2.99 3.58
CA HIS A 18 3.33 -3.91 2.78
C HIS A 18 4.39 -3.18 1.95
N TRP A 19 4.03 -2.01 1.41
CA TRP A 19 4.97 -1.15 0.70
C TRP A 19 6.11 -0.71 1.61
N LEU A 20 5.82 -0.26 2.84
CA LEU A 20 6.85 0.16 3.81
C LEU A 20 7.85 -0.96 4.11
N VAL A 21 7.37 -2.17 4.41
CA VAL A 21 8.25 -3.32 4.70
C VAL A 21 9.16 -3.64 3.51
N ALA A 22 8.66 -3.49 2.29
CA ALA A 22 9.44 -3.73 1.09
C ALA A 22 10.42 -2.59 0.79
N TYR A 23 9.99 -1.34 0.98
CA TYR A 23 10.81 -0.13 0.86
C TYR A 23 12.02 -0.15 1.79
N GLU A 24 11.86 -0.57 3.05
CA GLU A 24 12.96 -0.71 4.02
C GLU A 24 14.05 -1.69 3.57
N ARG A 25 13.72 -2.64 2.68
CA ARG A 25 14.69 -3.60 2.15
C ARG A 25 15.39 -3.08 0.90
N GLU A 26 14.97 -1.95 0.35
CA GLU A 26 15.49 -1.40 -0.89
C GLU A 26 16.68 -0.47 -0.62
N ASN A 27 17.89 -0.95 -0.93
CA ASN A 27 19.14 -0.21 -0.70
C ASN A 27 19.29 1.09 -1.53
N SER A 28 18.41 1.35 -2.49
CA SER A 28 18.44 2.54 -3.35
C SER A 28 17.03 2.90 -3.80
N PRO A 29 16.27 3.62 -2.97
CA PRO A 29 14.87 3.94 -3.24
C PRO A 29 14.73 4.77 -4.52
N ARG A 30 13.90 4.28 -5.45
CA ARG A 30 13.58 4.95 -6.71
C ARG A 30 12.49 6.00 -6.50
N LYS A 31 12.37 6.96 -7.42
CA LYS A 31 11.27 7.95 -7.47
C LYS A 31 9.88 7.31 -7.40
N ARG A 32 9.73 6.10 -7.92
CA ARG A 32 8.48 5.35 -7.92
C ARG A 32 8.78 3.92 -7.58
N VAL A 33 8.12 3.43 -6.55
CA VAL A 33 8.35 2.09 -6.03
C VAL A 33 7.03 1.34 -6.04
N ARG A 34 6.95 0.30 -6.87
CA ARG A 34 5.81 -0.60 -6.97
C ARG A 34 6.18 -1.94 -6.36
N TYR A 35 5.31 -2.43 -5.49
CA TYR A 35 5.39 -3.76 -4.92
C TYR A 35 4.10 -4.52 -5.16
N GLU A 36 4.27 -5.79 -5.47
CA GLU A 36 3.21 -6.78 -5.56
C GLU A 36 3.54 -7.87 -4.56
N ASN A 37 2.57 -8.25 -3.75
CA ASN A 37 2.76 -9.23 -2.71
C ASN A 37 1.55 -10.15 -2.62
N GLU A 38 1.81 -11.44 -2.47
CA GLU A 38 0.76 -12.41 -2.20
C GLU A 38 0.39 -12.34 -0.72
N ILE A 39 -0.90 -12.21 -0.44
CA ILE A 39 -1.45 -12.21 0.91
C ILE A 39 -2.60 -13.20 1.01
N GLU A 40 -2.82 -13.78 2.17
CA GLU A 40 -3.95 -14.67 2.42
C GLU A 40 -4.86 -14.06 3.49
N PHE A 41 -6.14 -13.92 3.17
CA PHE A 41 -7.18 -13.47 4.09
C PHE A 41 -8.43 -14.34 3.94
N ASP A 42 -8.98 -14.81 5.06
CA ASP A 42 -10.17 -15.67 5.11
C ASP A 42 -10.10 -16.89 4.16
N GLY A 43 -8.91 -17.48 4.03
CA GLY A 43 -8.65 -18.64 3.17
C GLY A 43 -8.64 -18.34 1.67
N VAL A 44 -8.54 -17.06 1.29
CA VAL A 44 -8.40 -16.61 -0.10
C VAL A 44 -7.04 -15.96 -0.27
N ALA A 45 -6.28 -16.41 -1.27
CA ALA A 45 -5.03 -15.79 -1.67
C ALA A 45 -5.31 -14.63 -2.64
N TYR A 46 -4.71 -13.48 -2.37
CA TYR A 46 -4.81 -12.27 -3.17
C TYR A 46 -3.42 -11.79 -3.61
N MET A 47 -3.37 -11.16 -4.78
CA MET A 47 -2.28 -10.29 -5.16
C MET A 47 -2.62 -8.86 -4.69
N LEU A 48 -1.86 -8.37 -3.73
CA LEU A 48 -1.91 -6.99 -3.27
C LEU A 48 -0.89 -6.17 -4.05
N MET A 49 -1.33 -5.10 -4.70
CA MET A 49 -0.46 -4.16 -5.38
C MET A 49 -0.44 -2.83 -4.63
N CYS A 50 0.75 -2.26 -4.47
CA CYS A 50 0.94 -0.90 -4.01
C CYS A 50 2.06 -0.21 -4.79
N GLU A 51 1.77 0.98 -5.32
CA GLU A 51 2.75 1.88 -5.91
C GLU A 51 2.74 3.19 -5.15
N ILE A 52 3.91 3.67 -4.72
CA ILE A 52 4.07 4.98 -4.09
C ILE A 52 5.10 5.78 -4.88
N GLU A 53 4.74 7.03 -5.19
CA GLU A 53 5.66 8.01 -5.75
C GLU A 53 6.28 8.85 -4.63
N LEU A 54 7.60 8.96 -4.68
CA LEU A 54 8.43 9.70 -3.74
C LEU A 54 9.06 10.92 -4.41
N VAL A 55 9.22 11.99 -3.64
CA VAL A 55 10.12 13.09 -3.99
C VAL A 55 11.55 12.63 -3.69
N GLU A 56 12.36 12.37 -4.73
CA GLU A 56 13.69 11.74 -4.63
C GLU A 56 14.63 12.34 -3.56
N ARG A 57 14.55 13.65 -3.31
CA ARG A 57 15.44 14.34 -2.34
C ARG A 57 14.88 14.41 -0.93
N GLU A 58 13.57 14.28 -0.76
CA GLU A 58 12.89 14.45 0.52
C GLU A 58 12.35 13.12 1.08
N HIS A 59 12.37 12.04 0.28
CA HIS A 59 11.75 10.76 0.59
C HIS A 59 10.27 10.89 1.01
N LYS A 60 9.58 11.93 0.53
CA LYS A 60 8.16 12.17 0.81
C LYS A 60 7.26 11.48 -0.19
N ALA A 61 6.32 10.69 0.31
CA ALA A 61 5.22 10.12 -0.45
C ALA A 61 4.25 11.23 -0.90
N VAL A 62 4.08 11.34 -2.22
CA VAL A 62 3.20 12.35 -2.84
C VAL A 62 1.98 11.74 -3.52
N SER A 63 2.06 10.48 -3.91
CA SER A 63 0.95 9.74 -4.46
C SER A 63 1.05 8.27 -4.10
N MET A 64 -0.10 7.62 -4.09
CA MET A 64 -0.20 6.19 -3.85
C MET A 64 -1.28 5.63 -4.78
N MET A 65 -1.04 4.43 -5.29
CA MET A 65 -2.03 3.60 -5.95
C MET A 65 -2.01 2.23 -5.29
N CYS A 66 -3.17 1.62 -5.12
CA CYS A 66 -3.26 0.26 -4.63
C CYS A 66 -4.41 -0.50 -5.28
N GLY A 67 -4.29 -1.83 -5.26
CA GLY A 67 -5.28 -2.75 -5.79
C GLY A 67 -5.14 -4.11 -5.13
N ILE A 68 -6.21 -4.90 -5.19
CA ILE A 68 -6.21 -6.27 -4.67
C ILE A 68 -7.04 -7.15 -5.59
N GLU A 69 -6.48 -8.29 -5.97
CA GLU A 69 -7.10 -9.25 -6.89
C GLU A 69 -6.94 -10.67 -6.36
N PRO A 70 -7.99 -11.51 -6.31
CA PRO A 70 -7.86 -12.91 -5.93
C PRO A 70 -7.07 -13.68 -7.00
N GLN A 71 -6.11 -14.52 -6.62
CA GLN A 71 -5.25 -15.20 -7.60
C GLN A 71 -5.82 -16.51 -8.15
N TYR A 72 -6.52 -17.28 -7.31
CA TYR A 72 -6.96 -18.64 -7.64
C TYR A 72 -8.48 -18.82 -7.54
N ALA A 73 -9.21 -17.73 -7.40
CA ALA A 73 -10.66 -17.73 -7.26
C ALA A 73 -11.27 -16.71 -8.23
N ASP A 74 -12.23 -17.16 -9.04
CA ASP A 74 -13.04 -16.26 -9.88
C ASP A 74 -14.14 -15.61 -9.03
N MET A 75 -13.70 -14.74 -8.11
CA MET A 75 -14.58 -13.96 -7.25
C MET A 75 -14.33 -12.48 -7.50
N PRO A 76 -15.37 -11.70 -7.84
CA PRO A 76 -15.20 -10.28 -8.06
C PRO A 76 -14.87 -9.60 -6.73
N VAL A 77 -13.91 -8.69 -6.76
CA VAL A 77 -13.61 -7.78 -5.65
C VAL A 77 -14.35 -6.48 -5.87
N ARG A 78 -14.98 -5.98 -4.80
CA ARG A 78 -15.60 -4.67 -4.76
C ARG A 78 -14.96 -3.85 -3.66
N ILE A 79 -14.48 -2.67 -4.03
CA ILE A 79 -14.01 -1.69 -3.06
C ILE A 79 -15.19 -0.83 -2.59
N ILE A 80 -15.37 -0.76 -1.27
CA ILE A 80 -16.39 0.03 -0.60
C ILE A 80 -15.76 1.33 -0.10
N GLY A 81 -16.41 2.47 -0.35
CA GLY A 81 -15.92 3.79 0.05
C GLY A 81 -15.12 4.53 -1.02
N ASN A 82 -14.44 5.61 -0.62
CA ASN A 82 -13.70 6.49 -1.53
C ASN A 82 -12.19 6.26 -1.38
N MET A 83 -11.60 5.62 -2.39
CA MET A 83 -10.17 5.31 -2.42
C MET A 83 -9.28 6.56 -2.42
N GLY A 84 -9.68 7.62 -3.12
CA GLY A 84 -8.93 8.88 -3.13
C GLY A 84 -8.88 9.54 -1.75
N LYS A 85 -10.00 9.50 -1.00
CA LYS A 85 -10.05 9.97 0.39
C LYS A 85 -9.16 9.11 1.30
N ALA A 86 -9.27 7.79 1.20
CA ALA A 86 -8.46 6.86 1.99
C ALA A 86 -6.95 7.07 1.76
N ILE A 87 -6.53 7.22 0.50
CA ILE A 87 -5.14 7.55 0.15
C ILE A 87 -4.73 8.91 0.73
N GLY A 88 -5.59 9.93 0.60
CA GLY A 88 -5.32 11.26 1.15
C GLY A 88 -5.14 11.28 2.68
N GLU A 89 -5.80 10.38 3.40
CA GLU A 89 -5.64 10.19 4.85
C GLU A 89 -4.35 9.42 5.20
N ILE A 90 -3.89 8.52 4.33
CA ILE A 90 -2.70 7.69 4.55
C ILE A 90 -1.40 8.41 4.23
N LEU A 91 -1.36 9.23 3.17
CA LEU A 91 -0.12 9.91 2.75
C LEU A 91 0.54 10.72 3.89
N PRO A 92 -0.19 11.50 4.71
CA PRO A 92 0.39 12.18 5.87
C PRO A 92 0.96 11.21 6.91
N VAL A 93 0.29 10.08 7.17
CA VAL A 93 0.75 9.07 8.14
C VAL A 93 2.04 8.41 7.65
N LEU A 94 2.09 8.05 6.37
CA LEU A 94 3.29 7.52 5.73
C LEU A 94 4.46 8.50 5.82
N ASN A 95 4.22 9.79 5.49
CA ASN A 95 5.26 10.81 5.58
C ASN A 95 5.75 11.01 7.01
N ASN A 96 4.86 11.03 8.01
CA ASN A 96 5.26 11.11 9.41
C ASN A 96 6.15 9.92 9.82
N PHE A 97 5.86 8.72 9.32
CA PHE A 97 6.69 7.55 9.55
C PHE A 97 8.06 7.67 8.87
N LEU A 98 8.10 8.04 7.59
CA LEU A 98 9.34 8.21 6.83
C LEU A 98 10.23 9.32 7.42
N ASP A 99 9.64 10.43 7.86
CA ASP A 99 10.33 11.51 8.56
C ASP A 99 10.90 11.03 9.91
N SER A 100 10.18 10.16 10.64
CA SER A 100 10.65 9.58 11.90
C SER A 100 11.81 8.61 11.73
N TYR A 101 11.92 7.97 10.55
CA TYR A 101 13.01 7.05 10.22
C TYR A 101 14.38 7.76 10.11
N GLY A 102 14.39 9.09 9.96
CA GLY A 102 15.59 9.93 10.09
C GLY A 102 16.16 10.03 11.52
N VAL A 103 15.48 9.50 12.54
CA VAL A 103 16.01 9.41 13.92
C VAL A 103 16.66 8.04 14.13
N ILE A 104 17.84 7.86 13.54
CA ILE A 104 18.78 6.84 14.01
C ILE A 104 19.34 7.38 15.34
N TYR A 105 18.92 6.80 16.48
CA TYR A 105 19.70 6.97 17.71
C TYR A 105 21.08 6.34 17.44
N VAL A 106 22.09 7.20 17.35
CA VAL A 106 23.51 6.87 17.26
C VAL A 106 23.95 6.06 18.48
#